data_AF-A0A2N7YDR2-F1
#
_entry.id   AF-A0A2N7YDR2-F1
#
_cell.length_a   1.000
_cell.length_b   1.000
_cell.length_c   1.000
_cell.angle_alpha   90.00
_cell.angle_beta   90.00
_cell.angle_gamma   90.00
#
_symmetry.space_group_name_H-M   'P 1'
#
loop_
_entity.id
_entity.type
_entity.pdbx_description
1 polymer ?
#
loop_
_entity_poly.entity_id
_entity_poly.type
_entity_poly.pdbx_seq_one_letter_code
_entity_poly.pdbx_strand_id
1 'polypeptide(L)'
;YALTIGELAQFFSTENHINAQLHVIPMKNWHRNYFFESTGSRWVPPSPNLRTLKGAILYPGLEILQNAGVSVGRGTETPFEEIGAPWINGEE
;
A
#
# COMPACT_ATOMS: atom_id res chain seq x y z
N TYR A 1 -9.42 -1.41 0.56
CA TYR A 1 -10.46 -0.60 -0.10
C TYR A 1 -10.40 -0.64 -1.63
N ALA A 2 -9.25 -0.86 -2.29
CA ALA A 2 -9.15 -1.07 -3.75
C ALA A 2 -9.78 0.04 -4.65
N LEU A 3 -9.91 1.24 -4.10
CA LEU A 3 -10.39 2.45 -4.75
C LEU A 3 -9.24 3.45 -4.89
N THR A 4 -9.27 4.25 -5.95
CA THR A 4 -8.40 5.43 -6.07
C THR A 4 -8.77 6.46 -5.01
N ILE A 5 -7.88 7.43 -4.75
CA ILE A 5 -8.17 8.47 -3.75
C ILE A 5 -9.39 9.34 -4.13
N GLY A 6 -9.61 9.59 -5.43
CA GLY A 6 -10.77 10.33 -5.90
C GLY A 6 -12.09 9.57 -5.73
N GLU A 7 -12.06 8.24 -5.87
CA GLU A 7 -13.22 7.39 -5.59
C GLU A 7 -13.49 7.29 -4.09
N LEU A 8 -12.44 7.18 -3.26
CA LEU A 8 -12.58 7.21 -1.80
C LEU A 8 -13.15 8.53 -1.30
N ALA A 9 -12.70 9.66 -1.86
CA ALA A 9 -13.23 10.96 -1.49
C ALA A 9 -14.73 11.08 -1.79
N GLN A 10 -15.17 10.59 -2.95
CA GLN A 10 -16.59 10.55 -3.31
C GLN A 10 -17.38 9.61 -2.39
N PHE A 11 -16.85 8.41 -2.13
CA PHE A 11 -17.46 7.43 -1.23
C PHE A 11 -17.68 8.03 0.17
N PHE A 12 -16.63 8.57 0.80
CA PHE A 12 -16.76 9.14 2.14
C PHE A 12 -17.61 10.40 2.18
N SER A 13 -17.58 11.24 1.13
CA SER A 13 -18.45 12.42 1.08
C SER A 13 -19.93 12.03 1.15
N THR A 14 -20.30 10.95 0.47
CA THR A 14 -21.67 10.41 0.45
C THR A 14 -22.00 9.69 1.76
N GLU A 15 -21.23 8.67 2.13
CA GLU A 15 -21.55 7.77 3.25
C GLU A 15 -21.52 8.47 4.60
N ASN A 16 -20.63 9.46 4.77
CA ASN A 16 -20.50 10.19 6.04
C ASN A 16 -21.27 11.52 6.02
N HIS A 17 -22.07 11.80 4.99
CA HIS A 17 -22.83 13.05 4.84
C HIS A 17 -21.99 14.32 5.05
N ILE A 18 -20.74 14.30 4.58
CA ILE A 18 -19.79 15.41 4.78
C ILE A 18 -20.22 16.66 4.01
N ASN A 19 -21.02 16.51 2.94
CA ASN A 19 -21.52 17.60 2.09
C ASN A 19 -20.40 18.52 1.56
N ALA A 20 -19.20 17.96 1.33
CA ALA A 20 -18.10 18.72 0.75
C ALA A 20 -18.41 19.09 -0.71
N GLN A 21 -18.05 20.30 -1.12
CA GLN A 21 -18.01 20.66 -2.54
C GLN A 21 -16.81 19.97 -3.20
N LEU A 22 -16.99 18.69 -3.57
CA LEU A 22 -15.95 17.85 -4.13
C LEU A 22 -15.96 17.89 -5.67
N HIS A 23 -14.81 18.18 -6.27
CA HIS A 23 -14.57 18.01 -7.70
C HIS A 23 -13.39 17.06 -7.92
N VAL A 24 -13.65 15.93 -8.59
CA VAL A 24 -12.61 14.94 -8.93
C VAL A 24 -12.28 15.06 -10.41
N ILE A 25 -11.00 15.25 -10.72
CA ILE A 25 -10.49 15.19 -12.10
C ILE A 25 -10.05 13.74 -12.36
N PRO A 26 -10.81 12.96 -13.15
CA PRO A 26 -10.49 11.55 -13.37
C PRO A 26 -9.25 11.40 -14.24
N MET A 27 -8.45 10.37 -13.94
CA MET A 27 -7.36 9.96 -14.83
C MET A 27 -7.93 9.42 -16.16
N LYS A 28 -7.19 9.64 -17.26
CA LYS A 28 -7.52 9.05 -18.57
C LYS A 28 -6.74 7.74 -18.75
N ASN A 29 -7.34 6.77 -19.45
CA ASN A 29 -6.73 5.46 -19.78
C ASN A 29 -6.28 4.64 -18.57
N TRP A 30 -6.88 4.87 -17.39
CA TRP A 30 -6.63 4.08 -16.21
C TRP A 30 -7.63 2.91 -16.11
N HIS A 31 -7.14 1.74 -15.73
CA HIS A 31 -7.96 0.54 -15.55
C HIS A 31 -7.67 -0.11 -14.19
N ARG A 32 -8.70 -0.65 -13.53
CA ARG A 32 -8.63 -1.24 -12.18
C ARG A 32 -7.61 -2.37 -12.05
N ASN A 33 -7.41 -3.12 -13.13
CA ASN A 33 -6.52 -4.28 -13.18
C ASN A 33 -5.05 -3.92 -13.45
N TYR A 34 -4.71 -2.64 -13.55
CA TYR A 34 -3.33 -2.21 -13.75
C TYR A 34 -2.54 -2.29 -12.46
N PHE A 35 -1.33 -2.85 -12.56
CA PHE A 35 -0.29 -2.62 -11.57
C PHE A 35 0.36 -1.24 -11.82
N PHE A 36 1.08 -0.71 -10.82
CA PHE A 36 1.68 0.62 -10.93
C PHE A 36 2.65 0.74 -12.12
N GLU A 37 3.37 -0.33 -12.41
CA GLU A 37 4.30 -0.45 -13.54
C GLU A 37 3.60 -0.19 -14.89
N SER A 38 2.34 -0.58 -15.03
CA SER A 38 1.55 -0.37 -16.26
C SER A 38 1.28 1.12 -16.53
N THR A 39 1.45 1.99 -15.54
CA THR A 39 1.25 3.44 -15.71
C THR A 39 2.41 4.13 -16.44
N GLY A 40 3.58 3.49 -16.53
CA GLY A 40 4.81 4.11 -17.03
C GLY A 40 5.35 5.25 -16.16
N SER A 41 4.74 5.50 -14.98
CA SER A 41 5.16 6.55 -14.07
C SER A 41 6.34 6.12 -13.22
N ARG A 42 7.19 7.08 -12.84
CA ARG A 42 8.28 6.84 -11.89
C ARG A 42 7.70 6.58 -10.50
N TRP A 43 8.13 5.50 -9.86
CA TRP A 43 7.82 5.26 -8.45
C TRP A 43 8.56 6.25 -7.55
N VAL A 44 7.80 6.90 -6.67
CA VAL A 44 8.34 7.72 -5.58
C VAL A 44 7.88 7.07 -4.28
N PRO A 45 8.82 6.63 -3.41
CA PRO A 45 8.46 5.97 -2.15
C PRO A 45 7.51 6.84 -1.30
N PRO A 46 6.33 6.34 -0.92
CA PRO A 46 5.41 7.09 -0.06
C PRO A 46 5.85 7.11 1.41
N SER A 47 6.83 6.29 1.79
CA SER A 47 7.36 6.16 3.15
C SER A 47 8.81 5.68 3.13
N PRO A 48 9.66 6.03 4.11
CA PRO A 48 11.02 5.51 4.24
C PRO A 48 11.12 3.98 4.26
N ASN A 49 10.05 3.29 4.68
CA ASN A 49 9.99 1.82 4.73
C ASN A 49 9.18 1.20 3.58
N LEU A 50 8.48 1.97 2.75
CA LEU A 50 7.79 1.46 1.54
C LEU A 50 8.56 1.91 0.30
N ARG A 51 9.71 1.26 0.10
CA ARG A 51 10.72 1.69 -0.87
C ARG A 51 10.44 1.18 -2.28
N THR A 52 9.89 -0.02 -2.41
CA THR A 52 9.72 -0.74 -3.68
C THR A 52 8.25 -1.01 -3.96
N LEU A 53 7.92 -1.27 -5.24
CA LEU A 53 6.58 -1.73 -5.63
C LEU A 53 6.26 -3.10 -5.05
N LYS A 54 7.26 -3.99 -4.99
CA LYS A 54 7.13 -5.30 -4.35
C LYS A 54 6.76 -5.16 -2.87
N GLY A 55 7.46 -4.32 -2.11
CA GLY A 55 7.12 -4.03 -0.72
C GLY A 55 5.72 -3.42 -0.56
N ALA A 56 5.30 -2.52 -1.47
CA ALA A 56 3.94 -1.96 -1.45
C ALA A 56 2.83 -3.00 -1.72
N ILE A 57 3.08 -3.99 -2.59
CA ILE A 57 2.16 -5.10 -2.84
C ILE A 57 2.05 -6.02 -1.62
N LEU A 58 3.18 -6.32 -0.97
CA LEU A 58 3.24 -7.22 0.19
C LEU A 58 2.76 -6.56 1.50
N TYR A 59 2.91 -5.24 1.61
CA TYR A 59 2.66 -4.46 2.83
C TYR A 59 1.34 -4.80 3.56
N PRO A 60 0.16 -4.85 2.89
CA PRO A 60 -1.09 -5.15 3.58
C PRO A 60 -1.12 -6.52 4.25
N GLY A 61 -0.37 -7.50 3.70
CA GLY A 61 -0.27 -8.85 4.24
C GLY A 61 0.79 -9.00 5.34
N LEU A 62 1.88 -8.24 5.27
CA LEU A 62 2.98 -8.36 6.22
C LEU A 62 2.84 -7.45 7.44
N GLU A 63 2.42 -6.19 7.27
CA GLU A 63 2.35 -5.19 8.36
C GLU A 63 1.54 -5.68 9.55
N ILE A 64 0.47 -6.46 9.31
CA ILE A 64 -0.39 -7.02 10.35
C ILE A 64 0.35 -7.96 11.32
N LEU A 65 1.45 -8.59 10.89
CA LEU A 65 2.24 -9.52 11.69
C LEU A 65 3.05 -8.82 12.79
N GLN A 66 3.27 -7.51 12.69
CA GLN A 66 3.98 -6.77 13.75
C GLN A 66 3.27 -6.87 15.10
N ASN A 67 1.94 -6.92 15.11
CA ASN A 67 1.16 -7.09 16.33
C ASN A 67 1.38 -8.47 16.99
N ALA A 68 1.86 -9.46 16.23
CA ALA A 68 2.24 -10.77 16.74
C ALA A 68 3.73 -10.84 17.15
N GLY A 69 4.45 -9.72 17.17
CA GLY A 69 5.87 -9.66 17.53
C GLY A 69 6.81 -10.19 16.43
N VAL A 70 6.34 -10.24 15.18
CA VAL A 70 7.16 -10.62 14.02
C VAL A 70 7.73 -9.36 13.37
N SER A 71 9.05 -9.33 13.15
CA SER A 71 9.69 -8.31 12.34
C SER A 71 9.24 -8.43 10.89
N VAL A 72 8.98 -7.29 10.25
CA VAL A 72 8.56 -7.17 8.83
C VAL A 72 9.67 -6.52 7.98
N GLY A 73 10.93 -6.71 8.39
CA GLY A 73 12.11 -6.15 7.69
C GLY A 73 12.35 -4.65 7.92
N ARG A 74 11.64 -4.00 8.84
CA ARG A 74 11.95 -2.60 9.20
C ARG A 74 13.35 -2.51 9.79
N GLY A 75 14.17 -1.60 9.26
CA GLY A 75 15.58 -1.45 9.66
C GLY A 75 16.57 -2.24 8.81
N THR A 76 16.11 -3.03 7.85
CA THR A 76 16.97 -3.75 6.89
C THR A 76 16.99 -3.08 5.51
N GLU A 77 17.67 -3.71 4.55
CA GLU A 77 17.72 -3.24 3.16
C GLU A 77 16.35 -3.36 2.47
N THR A 78 15.54 -4.34 2.88
CA THR A 78 14.35 -4.85 2.18
C THR A 78 13.09 -4.88 3.07
N PRO A 79 12.65 -3.73 3.64
CA PRO A 79 11.45 -3.67 4.46
C PRO A 79 10.20 -4.10 3.67
N PHE A 80 9.34 -4.90 4.32
CA PHE A 80 8.17 -5.55 3.74
C PHE A 80 8.44 -6.54 2.60
N GLU A 81 9.66 -7.05 2.50
CA GLU A 81 9.98 -8.16 1.60
C GLU A 81 10.51 -9.39 2.33
N GLU A 82 10.59 -9.32 3.66
CA GLU A 82 11.06 -10.37 4.55
C GLU A 82 10.30 -10.31 5.88
N ILE A 83 10.26 -11.45 6.57
CA ILE A 83 9.73 -11.55 7.92
C ILE A 83 10.67 -12.39 8.80
N GLY A 84 10.64 -12.16 10.10
CA GLY A 84 11.41 -12.97 11.04
C GLY A 84 11.12 -12.66 12.49
N ALA A 85 11.38 -13.62 13.36
CA ALA A 85 11.37 -13.42 14.80
C ALA A 85 12.34 -14.43 15.44
N PRO A 86 12.89 -14.16 16.64
CA PRO A 86 13.86 -15.06 17.29
C PRO A 86 13.33 -16.48 17.55
N TRP A 87 12.01 -16.65 17.55
CA TRP A 87 11.32 -17.92 17.77
C TRP A 87 10.85 -18.59 16.48
N ILE A 88 11.08 -17.97 15.31
CA ILE A 88 10.83 -18.58 14.00
C ILE A 88 12.10 -19.33 13.59
N ASN A 89 11.99 -20.65 13.45
CA ASN A 89 13.02 -21.45 12.80
C ASN A 89 12.73 -21.43 11.29
N GLY A 90 13.51 -20.67 10.53
CA GLY A 90 13.56 -20.83 9.08
C GLY A 90 14.21 -22.16 8.71
N GLU A 91 13.89 -22.70 7.54
CA GLU A 91 14.75 -23.74 6.95
C GLU A 91 16.07 -23.10 6.51
N GLU A 92 17.19 -23.71 6.87
CA GLU A 92 18.55 -23.27 6.47
C GLU A 92 18.80 -23.44 4.97
#